data_AF-A0A4Q2XTL8-F1
#
_entry.id   AF-A0A4Q2XTL8-F1
#
_cell.length_a   1.000
_cell.length_b   1.000
_cell.length_c   1.000
_cell.angle_alpha   90.00
_cell.angle_beta   90.00
_cell.angle_gamma   90.00
#
_symmetry.space_group_name_H-M   'P 1'
#
loop_
_entity.id
_entity.type
_entity.pdbx_description
1 polymer ?
#
loop_
_entity_poly.entity_id
_entity_poly.type
_entity_poly.pdbx_seq_one_letter_code
_entity_poly.pdbx_strand_id
1 'polypeptide(L)'
;MPAERPDPFCRSCRLNHIIPDLSVVRNQQAWLKLEAAKRRLVYNLISLGLPVASKPEDPAGGLAFDFLEDTPPGAPGDDHVLTGHAGGLVTINLVETDDPKREAARQQMGEMYRTLLGHFRHEVGHYYWDRLVRYTPRIDDFRKVFGDERVDYAAALASHYAQGPPAEWQLRHVSAYAACHPWEDWAETWAHYLHIIDTLDTAAAEGLIVQDGSSQTVILPPHGRPFSEIAIQWRDVRLLLNGLNRSMGLPDPYPFFLAEAVIGKLTLIHDWVAQFSGQTPVPALLPAS
;
A
#
# COMPACT_ATOMS: atom_id res chain seq x y z
N MET A 1 29.13 -6.29 -6.49
CA MET A 1 28.68 -7.38 -5.60
C MET A 1 29.78 -7.59 -4.57
N PRO A 2 29.63 -7.20 -3.29
CA PRO A 2 30.52 -7.69 -2.26
C PRO A 2 30.22 -9.17 -2.00
N ALA A 3 31.29 -9.95 -1.92
CA ALA A 3 31.30 -11.38 -1.62
C ALA A 3 30.91 -11.64 -0.16
N GLU A 4 30.36 -12.83 0.10
CA GLU A 4 29.75 -13.32 1.35
C GLU A 4 28.25 -12.98 1.53
N ARG A 5 27.39 -13.73 0.83
CA ARG A 5 26.00 -13.95 1.27
C ARG A 5 25.79 -15.45 1.47
N PRO A 6 25.23 -15.90 2.61
CA PRO A 6 24.88 -17.30 2.82
C PRO A 6 23.67 -17.77 1.99
N ASP A 7 23.05 -16.89 1.19
CA ASP A 7 21.89 -17.17 0.35
C ASP A 7 22.08 -16.52 -1.04
N PRO A 8 21.89 -17.27 -2.16
CA PRO A 8 22.04 -16.72 -3.52
C PRO A 8 20.96 -15.69 -3.89
N PHE A 9 19.86 -15.61 -3.12
CA PHE A 9 18.73 -14.73 -3.43
C PHE A 9 18.77 -13.41 -2.66
N CYS A 10 18.27 -12.33 -3.29
CA CYS A 10 18.06 -11.06 -2.58
C CYS A 10 16.87 -11.18 -1.62
N ARG A 11 16.76 -10.25 -0.66
CA ARG A 11 15.70 -10.26 0.37
C ARG A 11 14.28 -10.34 -0.21
N SER A 12 14.01 -9.67 -1.33
CA SER A 12 12.71 -9.75 -2.01
C SER A 12 12.46 -11.12 -2.65
N CYS A 13 13.47 -11.71 -3.31
CA CYS A 13 13.35 -13.03 -3.94
C CYS A 13 13.12 -14.15 -2.91
N ARG A 14 13.68 -14.02 -1.70
CA ARG A 14 13.50 -14.98 -0.60
C ARG A 14 12.08 -15.03 -0.05
N LEU A 15 11.24 -14.05 -0.37
CA LEU A 15 9.82 -14.04 0.00
C LEU A 15 8.95 -14.83 -0.98
N ASN A 16 9.51 -15.38 -2.07
CA ASN A 16 8.74 -16.20 -3.00
C ASN A 16 8.48 -17.58 -2.40
N HIS A 17 7.21 -17.94 -2.28
CA HIS A 17 6.79 -19.29 -1.94
C HIS A 17 6.38 -20.04 -3.21
N ILE A 18 5.43 -19.50 -3.99
CA ILE A 18 5.09 -19.99 -5.33
C ILE A 18 5.39 -18.92 -6.39
N ILE A 19 6.11 -19.32 -7.44
CA ILE A 19 6.33 -18.50 -8.64
C ILE A 19 5.56 -19.09 -9.84
N PRO A 20 5.24 -18.28 -10.87
CA PRO A 20 4.52 -18.78 -12.03
C PRO A 20 5.34 -19.78 -12.84
N ASP A 21 4.67 -20.62 -13.65
CA ASP A 21 5.37 -21.47 -14.61
C ASP A 21 6.08 -20.61 -15.67
N LEU A 22 7.41 -20.50 -15.54
CA LEU A 22 8.26 -19.71 -16.42
C LEU A 22 8.53 -20.40 -17.77
N SER A 23 8.07 -21.64 -17.99
CA SER A 23 8.08 -22.25 -19.32
C SER A 23 7.15 -21.51 -20.29
N VAL A 24 6.13 -20.83 -19.76
CA VAL A 24 5.18 -20.03 -20.54
C VAL A 24 5.67 -18.57 -20.66
N VAL A 25 5.88 -18.10 -21.89
CA VAL A 25 6.43 -16.75 -22.17
C VAL A 25 5.60 -15.62 -21.54
N ARG A 26 4.26 -15.73 -21.55
CA ARG A 26 3.38 -14.73 -20.93
C ARG A 26 3.64 -14.61 -19.41
N ASN A 27 3.91 -15.74 -18.75
CA ASN A 27 4.13 -15.82 -17.32
C ASN A 27 5.49 -15.22 -16.96
N GLN A 28 6.49 -15.30 -17.83
CA GLN A 28 7.76 -14.60 -17.66
C GLN A 28 7.57 -13.07 -17.64
N GLN A 29 6.73 -12.52 -18.52
CA GLN A 29 6.45 -11.08 -18.54
C GLN A 29 5.68 -10.63 -17.30
N ALA A 30 4.65 -11.38 -16.91
CA ALA A 30 3.91 -11.16 -15.66
C ALA A 30 4.87 -11.21 -14.46
N TRP A 31 5.76 -12.20 -14.44
CA TRP A 31 6.75 -12.38 -13.40
C TRP A 31 7.67 -11.17 -13.22
N LEU A 32 8.18 -10.62 -14.33
CA LEU A 32 9.01 -9.42 -14.29
C LEU A 32 8.27 -8.21 -13.69
N LYS A 33 6.98 -8.01 -14.05
CA LYS A 33 6.15 -6.94 -13.49
C LYS A 33 5.90 -7.14 -11.99
N LEU A 34 5.57 -8.36 -11.57
CA LEU A 34 5.32 -8.73 -10.16
C LEU A 34 6.57 -8.51 -9.30
N GLU A 35 7.72 -9.04 -9.73
CA GLU A 35 8.97 -8.89 -9.00
C GLU A 35 9.43 -7.43 -8.95
N ALA A 36 9.23 -6.64 -10.00
CA ALA A 36 9.55 -5.21 -9.98
C ALA A 36 8.69 -4.46 -8.95
N ALA A 37 7.38 -4.71 -8.91
CA ALA A 37 6.49 -4.12 -7.91
C ALA A 37 6.84 -4.58 -6.48
N LYS A 38 7.02 -5.89 -6.27
CA LYS A 38 7.40 -6.44 -4.97
C LYS A 38 8.75 -5.89 -4.48
N ARG A 39 9.74 -5.70 -5.35
CA ARG A 39 11.03 -5.10 -4.95
C ARG A 39 10.89 -3.65 -4.48
N ARG A 40 10.03 -2.84 -5.12
CA ARG A 40 9.72 -1.48 -4.66
C ARG A 40 9.05 -1.50 -3.29
N LEU A 41 8.06 -2.36 -3.09
CA LEU A 41 7.43 -2.57 -1.80
C LEU A 41 8.45 -2.97 -0.73
N VAL A 42 9.27 -4.00 -0.99
CA VAL A 42 10.27 -4.49 -0.03
C VAL A 42 11.31 -3.43 0.30
N TYR A 43 11.74 -2.61 -0.67
CA TYR A 43 12.61 -1.47 -0.41
C TYR A 43 11.98 -0.51 0.59
N ASN A 44 10.73 -0.08 0.38
CA ASN A 44 10.02 0.83 1.28
C ASN A 44 9.90 0.27 2.70
N LEU A 45 9.51 -1.00 2.84
CA LEU A 45 9.40 -1.65 4.15
C LEU A 45 10.75 -1.66 4.88
N ILE A 46 11.84 -1.91 4.17
CA ILE A 46 13.20 -1.91 4.74
C ILE A 46 13.63 -0.48 5.12
N SER A 47 13.36 0.53 4.28
CA SER A 47 13.73 1.92 4.58
C SER A 47 12.95 2.48 5.77
N LEU A 48 11.71 2.01 5.98
CA LEU A 48 10.93 2.28 7.18
C LEU A 48 11.40 1.51 8.42
N GLY A 49 12.36 0.58 8.30
CA GLY A 49 12.86 -0.24 9.41
C GLY A 49 11.93 -1.39 9.80
N LEU A 50 10.94 -1.72 8.97
CA LEU A 50 9.98 -2.79 9.25
C LEU A 50 10.60 -4.19 9.03
N PRO A 51 10.18 -5.20 9.81
CA PRO A 51 10.66 -6.57 9.68
C PRO A 51 10.11 -7.23 8.40
N VAL A 52 11.01 -7.45 7.46
CA VAL A 52 10.78 -8.25 6.25
C VAL A 52 11.57 -9.55 6.36
N ALA A 53 11.06 -10.51 7.14
CA ALA A 53 11.59 -11.86 7.25
C ALA A 53 10.73 -12.81 6.41
N SER A 54 11.36 -13.74 5.70
CA SER A 54 10.65 -14.78 4.96
C SER A 54 10.02 -15.81 5.90
N LYS A 55 9.01 -16.54 5.44
CA LYS A 55 8.41 -17.65 6.22
C LYS A 55 9.42 -18.69 6.72
N PRO A 56 10.46 -19.09 5.95
CA PRO A 56 11.51 -19.97 6.47
C PRO A 56 12.37 -19.34 7.60
N GLU A 57 12.54 -18.02 7.62
CA GLU A 57 13.28 -17.31 8.66
C GLU A 57 12.44 -17.09 9.94
N ASP A 58 11.16 -16.79 9.76
CA ASP A 58 10.17 -16.63 10.84
C ASP A 58 8.89 -17.39 10.47
N PRO A 59 8.74 -18.66 10.86
CA PRO A 59 7.55 -19.44 10.53
C PRO A 59 6.26 -18.85 11.11
N ALA A 60 6.34 -18.18 12.27
CA ALA A 60 5.18 -17.65 12.97
C ALA A 60 4.69 -16.33 12.38
N GLY A 61 5.61 -15.43 12.03
CA GLY A 61 5.30 -14.08 11.62
C GLY A 61 5.94 -13.60 10.33
N GLY A 62 6.58 -14.48 9.57
CA GLY A 62 7.23 -14.15 8.30
C GLY A 62 6.24 -13.86 7.17
N LEU A 63 6.75 -13.19 6.14
CA LEU A 63 6.04 -12.79 4.93
C LEU A 63 6.42 -13.70 3.76
N ALA A 64 5.44 -14.09 2.95
CA ALA A 64 5.65 -14.84 1.72
C ALA A 64 4.67 -14.37 0.63
N PHE A 65 5.00 -14.63 -0.63
CA PHE A 65 4.18 -14.31 -1.79
C PHE A 65 3.96 -15.54 -2.66
N ASP A 66 2.69 -15.75 -3.02
CA ASP A 66 2.26 -16.72 -4.03
C ASP A 66 1.75 -15.99 -5.26
N PHE A 67 2.30 -16.35 -6.41
CA PHE A 67 1.92 -15.81 -7.70
C PHE A 67 1.28 -16.91 -8.53
N LEU A 68 -0.05 -16.89 -8.55
CA LEU A 68 -0.87 -17.98 -9.09
C LEU A 68 -1.63 -17.52 -10.34
N GLU A 69 -1.94 -18.45 -11.22
CA GLU A 69 -2.79 -18.24 -12.39
C GLU A 69 -4.11 -18.99 -12.23
N ASP A 70 -5.18 -18.42 -12.78
CA ASP A 70 -6.45 -19.14 -12.89
C ASP A 70 -6.27 -20.42 -13.70
N THR A 71 -6.92 -21.49 -13.28
CA THR A 71 -7.05 -22.69 -14.10
C THR A 71 -7.89 -22.40 -15.34
N PRO A 72 -7.57 -22.96 -16.52
CA PRO A 72 -8.41 -22.79 -17.70
C PRO A 72 -9.85 -23.29 -17.49
N PRO A 73 -10.86 -22.60 -18.03
CA PRO A 73 -12.25 -23.04 -17.93
C PRO A 73 -12.44 -24.48 -18.41
N GLY A 74 -13.03 -25.33 -17.58
CA GLY A 74 -13.26 -26.75 -17.88
C GLY A 74 -12.12 -27.71 -17.49
N ALA A 75 -11.04 -27.21 -16.88
CA ALA A 75 -10.10 -28.07 -16.16
C ALA A 75 -10.71 -28.59 -14.84
N PRO A 76 -10.30 -29.76 -14.33
CA PRO A 76 -10.70 -30.20 -12.99
C PRO A 76 -10.21 -29.21 -11.94
N GLY A 77 -11.13 -28.61 -11.17
CA GLY A 77 -10.84 -27.54 -10.21
C GLY A 77 -10.73 -26.18 -10.88
N ASP A 78 -11.83 -25.72 -11.51
CA ASP A 78 -12.01 -24.36 -12.07
C ASP A 78 -11.93 -23.30 -10.96
N ASP A 79 -10.73 -23.15 -10.41
CA ASP A 79 -10.43 -22.38 -9.22
C ASP A 79 -9.95 -21.00 -9.69
N HIS A 80 -10.85 -20.03 -9.59
CA HIS A 80 -10.47 -18.63 -9.73
C HIS A 80 -9.58 -18.25 -8.55
N VAL A 81 -8.34 -17.83 -8.84
CA VAL A 81 -7.39 -17.40 -7.82
C VAL A 81 -7.82 -16.03 -7.32
N LEU A 82 -8.20 -15.97 -6.04
CA LEU A 82 -8.44 -14.71 -5.35
C LEU A 82 -7.12 -14.10 -4.89
N THR A 83 -6.90 -12.84 -5.26
CA THR A 83 -5.89 -12.00 -4.64
C THR A 83 -6.30 -11.74 -3.19
N GLY A 84 -5.36 -11.83 -2.26
CA GLY A 84 -5.64 -11.63 -0.85
C GLY A 84 -4.45 -11.93 0.04
N HIS A 85 -4.70 -11.97 1.35
CA HIS A 85 -3.69 -12.30 2.34
C HIS A 85 -4.22 -13.28 3.39
N ALA A 86 -3.34 -14.12 3.93
CA ALA A 86 -3.66 -15.02 5.03
C ALA A 86 -2.41 -15.31 5.87
N GLY A 87 -2.39 -14.84 7.12
CA GLY A 87 -1.32 -15.15 8.07
C GLY A 87 0.09 -14.84 7.56
N GLY A 88 0.28 -13.75 6.81
CA GLY A 88 1.56 -13.37 6.21
C GLY A 88 1.90 -14.04 4.88
N LEU A 89 1.00 -14.84 4.30
CA LEU A 89 1.06 -15.22 2.89
C LEU A 89 0.21 -14.23 2.08
N VAL A 90 0.81 -13.57 1.09
CA VAL A 90 0.11 -12.69 0.15
C VAL A 90 0.00 -13.40 -1.19
N THR A 91 -1.22 -13.61 -1.66
CA THR A 91 -1.51 -14.24 -2.95
C THR A 91 -1.89 -13.17 -3.95
N ILE A 92 -1.22 -13.13 -5.11
CA ILE A 92 -1.55 -12.22 -6.22
C ILE A 92 -1.86 -13.07 -7.46
N ASN A 93 -3.05 -12.88 -8.03
CA ASN A 93 -3.40 -13.49 -9.31
C ASN A 93 -2.62 -12.80 -10.46
N LEU A 94 -2.05 -13.60 -11.34
CA LEU A 94 -1.30 -13.14 -12.51
C LEU A 94 -2.11 -12.21 -13.43
N VAL A 95 -3.44 -12.33 -13.42
CA VAL A 95 -4.34 -11.48 -14.18
C VAL A 95 -4.19 -9.99 -13.82
N GLU A 96 -3.74 -9.66 -12.61
CA GLU A 96 -3.49 -8.27 -12.17
C GLU A 96 -2.35 -7.58 -12.96
N THR A 97 -1.53 -8.36 -13.66
CA THR A 97 -0.42 -7.85 -14.49
C THR A 97 -0.83 -7.43 -15.90
N ASP A 98 -2.07 -7.76 -16.30
CA ASP A 98 -2.68 -7.43 -17.58
C ASP A 98 -3.32 -6.03 -17.50
N ASP A 99 -2.70 -5.05 -18.15
CA ASP A 99 -3.08 -3.64 -18.01
C ASP A 99 -4.53 -3.36 -18.52
N PRO A 100 -4.97 -3.89 -19.68
CA PRO A 100 -6.38 -3.84 -20.10
C PRO A 100 -7.36 -4.46 -19.10
N LYS A 101 -7.07 -5.64 -18.56
CA LYS A 101 -7.96 -6.29 -17.59
C LYS A 101 -8.01 -5.55 -16.28
N ARG A 102 -6.87 -5.01 -15.82
CA ARG A 102 -6.80 -4.19 -14.62
C ARG A 102 -7.57 -2.88 -14.78
N GLU A 103 -7.50 -2.24 -15.94
CA GLU A 103 -8.29 -1.04 -16.25
C GLU A 103 -9.80 -1.36 -16.32
N ALA A 104 -10.18 -2.51 -16.89
CA ALA A 104 -11.57 -2.96 -16.88
C ALA A 104 -12.07 -3.23 -15.45
N ALA A 105 -11.28 -3.92 -14.63
CA ALA A 105 -11.59 -4.17 -13.23
C ALA A 105 -11.72 -2.87 -12.43
N ARG A 106 -10.79 -1.92 -12.65
CA ARG A 106 -10.84 -0.57 -12.07
C ARG A 106 -12.18 0.13 -12.38
N GLN A 107 -12.61 0.09 -13.65
CA GLN A 107 -13.87 0.70 -14.08
C GLN A 107 -15.09 -0.02 -13.49
N GLN A 108 -15.08 -1.35 -13.46
CA GLN A 108 -16.17 -2.17 -12.89
C GLN A 108 -16.32 -1.96 -11.38
N MET A 109 -15.21 -1.81 -10.66
CA MET A 109 -15.19 -1.61 -9.21
C MET A 109 -15.31 -0.13 -8.81
N GLY A 110 -15.41 0.79 -9.78
CA GLY A 110 -15.48 2.23 -9.52
C GLY A 110 -14.23 2.78 -8.85
N GLU A 111 -13.08 2.11 -9.02
CA GLU A 111 -11.83 2.48 -8.39
C GLU A 111 -11.19 3.67 -9.11
N MET A 112 -10.72 4.65 -8.34
CA MET A 112 -10.07 5.84 -8.90
C MET A 112 -8.65 5.52 -9.40
N TYR A 113 -8.03 4.47 -8.87
CA TYR A 113 -6.63 4.12 -9.15
C TYR A 113 -6.36 2.66 -8.80
N ARG A 114 -5.96 1.84 -9.79
CA ARG A 114 -5.59 0.42 -9.59
C ARG A 114 -4.23 0.15 -10.21
N THR A 115 -3.24 -0.14 -9.37
CA THR A 115 -1.89 -0.53 -9.83
C THR A 115 -1.45 -1.79 -9.11
N LEU A 116 -0.61 -2.58 -9.78
CA LEU A 116 -0.04 -3.78 -9.19
C LEU A 116 0.66 -3.48 -7.86
N LEU A 117 1.49 -2.43 -7.81
CA LEU A 117 2.15 -2.01 -6.58
C LEU A 117 1.16 -1.56 -5.50
N GLY A 118 0.05 -0.92 -5.88
CA GLY A 118 -1.04 -0.58 -4.97
C GLY A 118 -1.60 -1.81 -4.26
N HIS A 119 -1.89 -2.88 -5.00
CA HIS A 119 -2.39 -4.13 -4.42
C HIS A 119 -1.38 -4.78 -3.47
N PHE A 120 -0.11 -4.85 -3.88
CA PHE A 120 0.95 -5.33 -2.97
C PHE A 120 0.96 -4.56 -1.65
N ARG A 121 0.80 -3.23 -1.71
CA ARG A 121 0.78 -2.39 -0.51
C ARG A 121 -0.49 -2.63 0.33
N HIS A 122 -1.64 -2.82 -0.30
CA HIS A 122 -2.91 -3.15 0.36
C HIS A 122 -2.81 -4.48 1.12
N GLU A 123 -2.43 -5.55 0.44
CA GLU A 123 -2.33 -6.89 1.05
C GLU A 123 -1.31 -6.95 2.18
N VAL A 124 -0.17 -6.28 1.99
CA VAL A 124 0.84 -6.15 3.03
C VAL A 124 0.36 -5.25 4.19
N GLY A 125 -0.56 -4.32 3.93
CA GLY A 125 -1.24 -3.54 4.97
C GLY A 125 -1.97 -4.41 5.97
N HIS A 126 -2.68 -5.44 5.52
CA HIS A 126 -3.30 -6.41 6.43
C HIS A 126 -2.26 -7.24 7.20
N TYR A 127 -1.17 -7.66 6.55
CA TYR A 127 -0.06 -8.33 7.26
C TYR A 127 0.51 -7.45 8.39
N TYR A 128 0.72 -6.16 8.15
CA TYR A 128 1.20 -5.25 9.20
C TYR A 128 0.12 -4.87 10.21
N TRP A 129 -1.17 -4.95 9.87
CA TRP A 129 -2.23 -4.86 10.87
C TRP A 129 -2.10 -5.99 11.91
N ASP A 130 -1.88 -7.22 11.45
CA ASP A 130 -1.68 -8.37 12.34
C ASP A 130 -0.44 -8.20 13.24
N ARG A 131 0.61 -7.51 12.74
CA ARG A 131 1.87 -7.31 13.49
C ARG A 131 1.83 -6.11 14.43
N LEU A 132 1.16 -5.03 14.03
CA LEU A 132 1.18 -3.74 14.73
C LEU A 132 -0.01 -3.56 15.65
N VAL A 133 -1.15 -4.20 15.35
CA VAL A 133 -2.45 -3.90 15.97
C VAL A 133 -3.02 -5.14 16.63
N ARG A 134 -3.19 -6.22 15.86
CA ARG A 134 -3.82 -7.46 16.36
C ARG A 134 -3.06 -7.98 17.58
N TYR A 135 -3.80 -8.30 18.65
CA TYR A 135 -3.28 -8.76 19.95
C TYR A 135 -2.36 -7.77 20.69
N THR A 136 -2.46 -6.48 20.38
CA THR A 136 -1.77 -5.42 21.13
C THR A 136 -2.78 -4.46 21.77
N PRO A 137 -2.38 -3.65 22.76
CA PRO A 137 -3.24 -2.59 23.30
C PRO A 137 -3.69 -1.53 22.27
N ARG A 138 -3.04 -1.46 21.09
CA ARG A 138 -3.39 -0.51 20.03
C ARG A 138 -4.76 -0.78 19.41
N ILE A 139 -5.37 -1.95 19.65
CA ILE A 139 -6.69 -2.29 19.11
C ILE A 139 -7.78 -1.29 19.55
N ASP A 140 -7.68 -0.73 20.76
CA ASP A 140 -8.67 0.25 21.23
C ASP A 140 -8.52 1.59 20.52
N ASP A 141 -7.29 2.02 20.23
CA ASP A 141 -7.04 3.25 19.46
C ASP A 141 -7.36 3.05 17.98
N PHE A 142 -7.10 1.86 17.44
CA PHE A 142 -7.56 1.45 16.11
C PHE A 142 -9.09 1.62 16.01
N ARG A 143 -9.85 1.08 16.95
CA ARG A 143 -11.32 1.16 16.92
C ARG A 143 -11.88 2.56 17.03
N LYS A 144 -11.19 3.45 17.76
CA LYS A 144 -11.57 4.87 17.84
C LYS A 144 -11.39 5.58 16.49
N VAL A 145 -10.39 5.18 15.70
CA VAL A 145 -9.96 5.90 14.49
C VAL A 145 -10.53 5.29 13.20
N PHE A 146 -10.53 3.96 13.09
CA PHE A 146 -10.99 3.22 11.91
C PHE A 146 -12.38 2.60 12.09
N GLY A 147 -12.81 2.37 13.33
CA GLY A 147 -14.08 1.70 13.64
C GLY A 147 -13.89 0.25 14.11
N ASP A 148 -15.00 -0.41 14.43
CA ASP A 148 -15.00 -1.76 15.00
C ASP A 148 -14.83 -2.83 13.91
N GLU A 149 -13.65 -3.45 13.86
CA GLU A 149 -13.31 -4.50 12.90
C GLU A 149 -14.05 -5.82 13.11
N ARG A 150 -14.82 -5.95 14.21
CA ARG A 150 -15.59 -7.16 14.52
C ARG A 150 -16.92 -7.23 13.78
N VAL A 151 -17.28 -6.17 13.04
CA VAL A 151 -18.42 -6.19 12.12
C VAL A 151 -18.25 -7.36 11.15
N ASP A 152 -19.35 -8.02 10.78
CA ASP A 152 -19.30 -9.15 9.86
C ASP A 152 -18.75 -8.70 8.50
N TYR A 153 -17.56 -9.19 8.18
CA TYR A 153 -16.81 -8.80 6.99
C TYR A 153 -17.58 -9.08 5.70
N ALA A 154 -18.14 -10.28 5.56
CA ALA A 154 -18.84 -10.70 4.35
C ALA A 154 -20.12 -9.89 4.14
N ALA A 155 -20.87 -9.62 5.22
CA ALA A 155 -22.06 -8.77 5.17
C ALA A 155 -21.70 -7.31 4.82
N ALA A 156 -20.60 -6.79 5.36
CA ALA A 156 -20.12 -5.44 5.09
C ALA A 156 -19.74 -5.24 3.61
N LEU A 157 -18.97 -6.18 3.04
CA LEU A 157 -18.65 -6.18 1.61
C LEU A 157 -19.91 -6.32 0.73
N ALA A 158 -20.80 -7.24 1.08
CA ALA A 158 -22.05 -7.42 0.34
C ALA A 158 -22.90 -6.13 0.34
N SER A 159 -22.97 -5.44 1.48
CA SER A 159 -23.65 -4.15 1.59
C SER A 159 -22.98 -3.08 0.71
N HIS A 160 -21.65 -3.00 0.71
CA HIS A 160 -20.91 -2.05 -0.11
C HIS A 160 -21.18 -2.26 -1.61
N TYR A 161 -21.14 -3.49 -2.11
CA TYR A 161 -21.42 -3.76 -3.52
C TYR A 161 -22.90 -3.53 -3.89
N ALA A 162 -23.82 -3.76 -2.95
CA ALA A 162 -25.26 -3.55 -3.20
C ALA A 162 -25.68 -2.08 -3.15
N GLN A 163 -25.08 -1.28 -2.26
CA GLN A 163 -25.57 0.06 -1.91
C GLN A 163 -24.55 1.17 -2.22
N GLY A 164 -23.30 0.81 -2.50
CA GLY A 164 -22.18 1.75 -2.61
C GLY A 164 -21.63 2.16 -1.24
N PRO A 165 -20.62 3.05 -1.22
CA PRO A 165 -20.10 3.61 0.03
C PRO A 165 -21.13 4.55 0.69
N PRO A 166 -21.04 4.77 2.01
CA PRO A 166 -21.89 5.73 2.71
C PRO A 166 -21.71 7.15 2.14
N ALA A 167 -22.74 7.99 2.32
CA ALA A 167 -22.67 9.40 1.93
C ALA A 167 -21.47 10.09 2.62
N GLU A 168 -20.81 10.99 1.88
CA GLU A 168 -19.66 11.76 2.36
C GLU A 168 -18.47 10.90 2.84
N TRP A 169 -18.34 9.66 2.34
CA TRP A 169 -17.22 8.77 2.67
C TRP A 169 -15.86 9.45 2.44
N GLN A 170 -15.75 10.36 1.46
CA GLN A 170 -14.53 11.09 1.13
C GLN A 170 -14.01 11.96 2.29
N LEU A 171 -14.86 12.33 3.24
CA LEU A 171 -14.48 13.09 4.43
C LEU A 171 -13.76 12.23 5.47
N ARG A 172 -13.86 10.89 5.36
CA ARG A 172 -13.36 9.94 6.38
C ARG A 172 -12.43 8.87 5.82
N HIS A 173 -12.59 8.50 4.55
CA HIS A 173 -11.92 7.35 3.94
C HIS A 173 -11.15 7.78 2.68
N VAL A 174 -10.01 7.14 2.45
CA VAL A 174 -9.15 7.44 1.29
C VAL A 174 -9.76 6.96 -0.03
N SER A 175 -10.59 5.91 0.01
CA SER A 175 -11.30 5.34 -1.13
C SER A 175 -12.73 4.95 -0.73
N ALA A 176 -13.59 4.74 -1.73
CA ALA A 176 -14.93 4.21 -1.50
C ALA A 176 -14.87 2.82 -0.85
N TYR A 177 -13.92 1.99 -1.30
CA TYR A 177 -13.72 0.64 -0.79
C TYR A 177 -13.26 0.64 0.67
N ALA A 178 -12.38 1.58 1.07
CA ALA A 178 -12.00 1.78 2.47
C ALA A 178 -13.19 2.03 3.41
N ALA A 179 -14.32 2.52 2.90
CA ALA A 179 -15.53 2.73 3.70
C ALA A 179 -16.36 1.44 3.91
N CYS A 180 -16.00 0.32 3.29
CA CYS A 180 -16.76 -0.92 3.39
C CYS A 180 -16.57 -1.60 4.75
N HIS A 181 -15.36 -1.56 5.32
CA HIS A 181 -15.03 -2.26 6.55
C HIS A 181 -13.80 -1.62 7.23
N PRO A 182 -13.74 -1.48 8.57
CA PRO A 182 -12.60 -0.86 9.27
C PRO A 182 -11.24 -1.50 8.97
N TRP A 183 -11.23 -2.81 8.72
CA TRP A 183 -10.01 -3.54 8.35
C TRP A 183 -9.50 -3.18 6.94
N GLU A 184 -10.42 -2.92 6.01
CA GLU A 184 -10.11 -2.45 4.65
C GLU A 184 -9.69 -0.99 4.65
N ASP A 185 -10.32 -0.17 5.50
CA ASP A 185 -9.92 1.21 5.75
C ASP A 185 -8.46 1.32 6.19
N TRP A 186 -8.01 0.39 7.03
CA TRP A 186 -6.61 0.28 7.40
C TRP A 186 -5.72 -0.10 6.23
N ALA A 187 -6.05 -1.16 5.49
CA ALA A 187 -5.22 -1.64 4.39
C ALA A 187 -5.08 -0.59 3.27
N GLU A 188 -6.18 0.08 2.93
CA GLU A 188 -6.21 1.18 1.97
C GLU A 188 -5.42 2.39 2.47
N THR A 189 -5.59 2.78 3.74
CA THR A 189 -4.83 3.91 4.31
C THR A 189 -3.34 3.59 4.43
N TRP A 190 -2.98 2.35 4.77
CA TRP A 190 -1.61 1.86 4.78
C TRP A 190 -1.00 1.89 3.38
N ALA A 191 -1.73 1.42 2.37
CA ALA A 191 -1.28 1.44 1.00
C ALA A 191 -1.01 2.86 0.52
N HIS A 192 -1.86 3.78 0.95
CA HIS A 192 -1.73 5.20 0.67
C HIS A 192 -0.57 5.86 1.42
N TYR A 193 -0.34 5.47 2.67
CA TYR A 193 0.84 5.89 3.43
C TYR A 193 2.13 5.50 2.68
N LEU A 194 2.28 4.24 2.27
CA LEU A 194 3.45 3.78 1.51
C LEU A 194 3.57 4.49 0.15
N HIS A 195 2.45 4.81 -0.50
CA HIS A 195 2.43 5.61 -1.72
C HIS A 195 3.08 6.98 -1.51
N ILE A 196 2.67 7.69 -0.47
CA ILE A 196 3.19 9.03 -0.14
C ILE A 196 4.69 8.94 0.17
N ILE A 197 5.09 8.01 1.03
CA ILE A 197 6.49 7.83 1.45
C ILE A 197 7.39 7.54 0.24
N ASP A 198 7.07 6.55 -0.61
CA ASP A 198 7.92 6.21 -1.77
C ASP A 198 8.04 7.35 -2.77
N THR A 199 6.93 8.07 -3.00
CA THR A 199 6.91 9.15 -4.00
C THR A 199 7.73 10.33 -3.51
N LEU A 200 7.65 10.66 -2.21
CA LEU A 200 8.48 11.70 -1.61
C LEU A 200 9.95 11.27 -1.51
N ASP A 201 10.26 10.02 -1.20
CA ASP A 201 11.64 9.50 -1.20
C ASP A 201 12.26 9.62 -2.59
N THR A 202 11.51 9.28 -3.64
CA THR A 202 11.93 9.46 -5.04
C THR A 202 12.14 10.94 -5.36
N ALA A 203 11.17 11.80 -5.02
CA ALA A 203 11.27 13.24 -5.27
C ALA A 203 12.49 13.87 -4.57
N ALA A 204 12.77 13.46 -3.33
CA ALA A 204 13.93 13.93 -2.58
C ALA A 204 15.24 13.44 -3.21
N ALA A 205 15.31 12.18 -3.64
CA ALA A 205 16.48 11.60 -4.31
C ALA A 205 16.84 12.33 -5.62
N GLU A 206 15.83 12.80 -6.35
CA GLU A 206 15.99 13.60 -7.58
C GLU A 206 16.23 15.10 -7.30
N GLY A 207 16.27 15.51 -6.02
CA GLY A 207 16.47 16.91 -5.64
C GLY A 207 15.33 17.84 -6.04
N LEU A 208 14.08 17.33 -6.03
CA LEU A 208 12.91 18.10 -6.44
C LEU A 208 12.72 19.34 -5.57
N ILE A 209 12.46 20.45 -6.24
CA ILE A 209 12.13 21.74 -5.64
C ILE A 209 10.81 22.19 -6.24
N VAL A 210 9.81 22.44 -5.40
CA VAL A 210 8.51 22.97 -5.83
C VAL A 210 8.47 24.47 -5.56
N GLN A 211 8.15 25.24 -6.59
CA GLN A 211 7.97 26.70 -6.51
C GLN A 211 6.47 27.02 -6.48
N ASP A 212 6.04 27.82 -5.50
CA ASP A 212 4.68 28.35 -5.39
C ASP A 212 4.74 29.86 -5.14
N GLY A 213 4.58 30.65 -6.20
CA GLY A 213 4.77 32.09 -6.15
C GLY A 213 6.21 32.46 -5.76
N SER A 214 6.38 33.09 -4.61
CA SER A 214 7.69 33.41 -4.02
C SER A 214 8.19 32.38 -3.00
N SER A 215 7.39 31.35 -2.71
CA SER A 215 7.75 30.28 -1.79
C SER A 215 8.43 29.14 -2.53
N GLN A 216 9.42 28.55 -1.88
CA GLN A 216 10.17 27.41 -2.40
C GLN A 216 10.19 26.30 -1.36
N THR A 217 9.67 25.13 -1.73
CA THR A 217 9.73 23.92 -0.91
C THR A 217 10.77 22.98 -1.50
N VAL A 218 11.86 22.74 -0.76
CA VAL A 218 12.81 21.66 -1.08
C VAL A 218 12.22 20.37 -0.54
N ILE A 219 12.07 19.36 -1.41
CA ILE A 219 11.57 18.06 -0.98
C ILE A 219 12.71 17.27 -0.34
N LEU A 220 12.47 16.82 0.88
CA LEU A 220 13.43 16.13 1.74
C LEU A 220 12.93 14.69 2.00
N PRO A 221 13.85 13.74 2.26
CA PRO A 221 13.47 12.37 2.54
C PRO A 221 12.46 12.31 3.70
N PRO A 222 11.39 11.52 3.58
CA PRO A 222 10.31 11.50 4.57
C PRO A 222 10.71 10.78 5.88
N HIS A 223 11.76 9.95 5.84
CA HIS A 223 12.20 9.17 6.98
C HIS A 223 12.64 10.05 8.17
N GLY A 224 12.14 9.74 9.37
CA GLY A 224 12.48 10.46 10.61
C GLY A 224 11.84 11.85 10.77
N ARG A 225 10.91 12.23 9.88
CA ARG A 225 10.17 13.50 9.97
C ARG A 225 8.76 13.28 10.52
N PRO A 226 8.18 14.26 11.22
CA PRO A 226 6.78 14.17 11.63
C PRO A 226 5.86 14.14 10.40
N PHE A 227 4.75 13.41 10.50
CA PHE A 227 3.83 13.26 9.38
C PHE A 227 3.23 14.60 8.90
N SER A 228 3.13 15.60 9.76
CA SER A 228 2.70 16.95 9.37
C SER A 228 3.61 17.58 8.30
N GLU A 229 4.93 17.43 8.43
CA GLU A 229 5.89 17.88 7.41
C GLU A 229 5.77 17.06 6.13
N ILE A 230 5.59 15.74 6.26
CA ILE A 230 5.39 14.82 5.13
C ILE A 230 4.14 15.22 4.36
N ALA A 231 3.04 15.52 5.05
CA ALA A 231 1.76 15.92 4.44
C ALA A 231 1.86 17.26 3.69
N ILE A 232 2.63 18.23 4.21
CA ILE A 232 2.89 19.50 3.54
C ILE A 232 3.68 19.28 2.25
N GLN A 233 4.78 18.52 2.31
CA GLN A 233 5.58 18.19 1.13
C GLN A 233 4.75 17.39 0.11
N TRP A 234 3.92 16.47 0.57
CA TRP A 234 3.03 15.70 -0.29
C TRP A 234 2.03 16.57 -1.03
N ARG A 235 1.45 17.57 -0.35
CA ARG A 235 0.54 18.53 -0.97
C ARG A 235 1.21 19.25 -2.13
N ASP A 236 2.44 19.73 -1.94
CA ASP A 236 3.16 20.49 -2.97
C ASP A 236 3.53 19.59 -4.16
N VAL A 237 4.02 18.37 -3.90
CA VAL A 237 4.35 17.38 -4.94
C VAL A 237 3.12 16.93 -5.73
N ARG A 238 1.99 16.63 -5.07
CA ARG A 238 0.77 16.20 -5.79
C ARG A 238 0.19 17.31 -6.66
N LEU A 239 0.28 18.57 -6.21
CA LEU A 239 -0.20 19.71 -7.00
C LEU A 239 0.63 19.90 -8.26
N LEU A 240 1.96 19.83 -8.13
CA LEU A 240 2.87 19.82 -9.28
C LEU A 240 2.58 18.65 -10.22
N LEU A 241 2.51 17.43 -9.69
CA LEU A 241 2.30 16.21 -10.46
C LEU A 241 0.99 16.26 -11.27
N ASN A 242 -0.12 16.61 -10.62
CA ASN A 242 -1.41 16.74 -11.31
C ASN A 242 -1.41 17.92 -12.29
N GLY A 243 -0.78 19.05 -11.93
CA GLY A 243 -0.62 20.19 -12.83
C GLY A 243 0.10 19.83 -14.12
N LEU A 244 1.24 19.15 -14.03
CA LEU A 244 2.01 18.67 -15.18
C LEU A 244 1.18 17.74 -16.08
N ASN A 245 0.40 16.83 -15.49
CA ASN A 245 -0.46 15.92 -16.26
C ASN A 245 -1.56 16.67 -17.01
N ARG A 246 -2.27 17.60 -16.34
CA ARG A 246 -3.28 18.44 -17.00
C ARG A 246 -2.70 19.27 -18.13
N SER A 247 -1.48 19.81 -17.99
CA SER A 247 -0.79 20.54 -19.06
C SER A 247 -0.47 19.67 -20.29
N MET A 248 -0.34 18.35 -20.10
CA MET A 248 -0.18 17.37 -21.18
C MET A 248 -1.52 16.82 -21.69
N GLY A 249 -2.66 17.25 -21.14
CA GLY A 249 -3.98 16.71 -21.47
C GLY A 249 -4.25 15.33 -20.88
N LEU A 250 -3.50 14.92 -19.85
CA LEU A 250 -3.66 13.66 -19.13
C LEU A 250 -4.50 13.85 -17.86
N PRO A 251 -5.22 12.81 -17.40
CA PRO A 251 -5.95 12.86 -16.14
C PRO A 251 -5.00 13.03 -14.95
N ASP A 252 -5.55 13.51 -13.83
CA ASP A 252 -4.81 13.61 -12.57
C ASP A 252 -4.33 12.20 -12.13
N PRO A 253 -3.01 11.94 -12.07
CA PRO A 253 -2.48 10.65 -11.67
C PRO A 253 -2.70 10.36 -10.18
N TYR A 254 -2.96 11.41 -9.38
CA TYR A 254 -3.35 11.31 -7.99
C TYR A 254 -4.70 12.03 -7.77
N PRO A 255 -5.83 11.35 -7.95
CA PRO A 255 -7.16 11.97 -7.86
C PRO A 255 -7.76 11.90 -6.44
N PHE A 256 -6.94 11.71 -5.40
CA PHE A 256 -7.41 11.49 -4.03
C PHE A 256 -7.52 12.80 -3.24
N PHE A 257 -8.63 12.94 -2.51
CA PHE A 257 -8.82 13.97 -1.50
C PHE A 257 -8.42 13.43 -0.12
N LEU A 258 -7.46 14.09 0.53
CA LEU A 258 -7.04 13.73 1.89
C LEU A 258 -7.73 14.68 2.87
N ALA A 259 -8.89 14.27 3.36
CA ALA A 259 -9.61 14.97 4.42
C ALA A 259 -8.84 14.89 5.75
N GLU A 260 -9.20 15.75 6.70
CA GLU A 260 -8.57 15.81 8.02
C GLU A 260 -8.56 14.44 8.74
N ALA A 261 -9.68 13.71 8.68
CA ALA A 261 -9.76 12.36 9.27
C ALA A 261 -8.79 11.36 8.61
N VAL A 262 -8.59 11.46 7.30
CA VAL A 262 -7.64 10.62 6.56
C VAL A 262 -6.20 10.98 6.93
N ILE A 263 -5.87 12.28 7.06
CA ILE A 263 -4.57 12.73 7.57
C ILE A 263 -4.32 12.24 8.99
N GLY A 264 -5.35 12.24 9.86
CA GLY A 264 -5.27 11.67 11.21
C GLY A 264 -4.92 10.17 11.19
N LYS A 265 -5.58 9.38 10.34
CA LYS A 265 -5.27 7.95 10.17
C LYS A 265 -3.85 7.72 9.66
N LEU A 266 -3.42 8.49 8.65
CA LEU A 266 -2.06 8.41 8.10
C LEU A 266 -1.00 8.77 9.15
N THR A 267 -1.29 9.77 9.98
CA THR A 267 -0.42 10.16 11.12
C THR A 267 -0.30 9.03 12.13
N LEU A 268 -1.43 8.39 12.49
CA LEU A 268 -1.43 7.25 13.41
C LEU A 268 -0.59 6.07 12.87
N ILE A 269 -0.76 5.72 11.58
CA ILE A 269 0.05 4.69 10.93
C ILE A 269 1.54 5.06 10.99
N HIS A 270 1.88 6.30 10.65
CA HIS A 270 3.25 6.78 10.66
C HIS A 270 3.88 6.65 12.05
N ASP A 271 3.17 7.07 13.11
CA ASP A 271 3.65 6.97 14.49
C ASP A 271 3.84 5.52 14.94
N TRP A 272 2.91 4.63 14.61
CA TRP A 272 3.02 3.21 14.95
C TRP A 272 4.16 2.52 14.20
N VAL A 273 4.40 2.89 12.94
CA VAL A 273 5.55 2.43 12.15
C VAL A 273 6.85 2.90 12.80
N ALA A 274 6.98 4.19 13.12
CA ALA A 274 8.18 4.73 13.76
C ALA A 274 8.48 4.01 15.09
N GLN A 275 7.48 3.87 15.97
CA GLN A 275 7.61 3.15 17.25
C GLN A 275 8.03 1.70 17.06
N PHE A 276 7.44 1.00 16.10
CA PHE A 276 7.72 -0.41 15.87
C PHE A 276 9.13 -0.64 15.33
N SER A 277 9.62 0.28 14.50
CA SER A 277 10.99 0.26 13.96
C SER A 277 12.05 0.72 14.97
N GLY A 278 11.67 1.03 16.22
CA GLY A 278 12.57 1.55 17.24
C GLY A 278 13.05 2.98 16.99
N GLN A 279 12.38 3.71 16.11
CA GLN A 279 12.61 5.14 15.87
C GLN A 279 11.76 5.93 16.86
N THR A 280 12.34 6.92 17.54
CA THR A 280 11.57 7.82 18.41
C THR A 280 10.69 8.71 17.53
N PRO A 281 9.34 8.68 17.66
CA PRO A 281 8.48 9.64 16.97
C PRO A 281 8.88 11.05 17.38
N VAL A 282 9.19 11.91 16.41
CA VAL A 282 9.45 13.33 16.69
C VAL A 282 8.09 14.01 16.84
N PRO A 283 7.74 14.55 18.02
CA PRO A 283 6.44 15.20 18.22
C PRO A 283 6.29 16.37 17.24
N ALA A 284 5.08 16.55 16.69
CA ALA A 284 4.76 17.75 15.94
C ALA A 284 4.95 18.98 16.85
N LEU A 285 5.80 19.92 16.43
CA LEU A 285 5.82 21.25 17.03
C LEU A 285 4.48 21.90 16.69
N LEU A 286 3.57 21.98 17.67
CA LEU A 286 2.40 22.84 17.55
C LEU A 286 2.91 24.26 17.33
N PRO A 287 2.38 25.02 16.34
CA PRO A 287 2.76 26.41 16.17
C PRO A 287 2.44 27.15 17.48
N ALA A 288 3.42 27.89 17.99
CA ALA A 288 3.19 28.83 19.07
C ALA A 288 2.09 29.81 18.65
N SER A 289 1.19 30.08 19.60
CA SER A 289 0.00 30.95 19.46
C SER A 289 0.32 32.33 18.91
#